data_AF-A0A0Q8PTR5-F1
#
_entry.id   AF-A0A0Q8PTR5-F1
#
_cell.length_a   1.000
_cell.length_b   1.000
_cell.length_c   1.000
_cell.angle_alpha   90.00
_cell.angle_beta   90.00
_cell.angle_gamma   90.00
#
_symmetry.space_group_name_H-M   'P 1'
#
loop_
_entity.id
_entity.type
_entity.pdbx_description
1 polymer ?
#
loop_
_entity_poly.entity_id
_entity_poly.type
_entity_poly.pdbx_seq_one_letter_code
_entity_poly.pdbx_strand_id
1 'polypeptide(L)'
;MDDADLGPLRKVNPSVVDDDPFWSVVRRRHPDVDLVLLPPGSDEPDEPGQPDEPPVDSSDAVRAVVELAREAWAALVPLLPDAGPPGVRWASRGDGHALLIVRSLVDPGDAGGVDLLRRAAVVLDGLGWRLAPTRRAGHPLLRATNGLVDFEGEAGPGATVLRIATGVLPVSEPDRAAVLEEAGSWR
;
A
#
# COMPACT_ATOMS: atom_id res chain seq x y z
N MET A 1 -40.33 -2.89 -2.26
CA MET A 1 -38.98 -3.23 -1.75
C MET A 1 -38.63 -2.06 -0.86
N ASP A 2 -38.85 -2.26 0.43
CA ASP A 2 -38.86 -1.20 1.44
C ASP A 2 -37.45 -0.69 1.72
N ASP A 3 -37.33 0.63 1.87
CA ASP A 3 -36.08 1.41 1.98
C ASP A 3 -35.37 1.20 3.35
N ALA A 4 -35.66 0.11 4.04
CA ALA A 4 -35.21 -0.17 5.41
C ALA A 4 -33.97 -1.07 5.50
N ASP A 5 -33.39 -1.50 4.38
CA ASP A 5 -32.30 -2.49 4.33
C ASP A 5 -30.97 -1.92 3.81
N LEU A 6 -30.76 -0.62 3.98
CA LEU A 6 -29.45 0.01 3.85
C LEU A 6 -29.07 0.45 5.26
N GLY A 7 -27.96 -0.06 5.80
CA GLY A 7 -27.47 0.26 7.14
C GLY A 7 -27.11 1.75 7.31
N PRO A 8 -25.99 2.15 7.93
CA PRO A 8 -25.69 3.57 8.22
C PRO A 8 -25.49 4.46 6.96
N LEU A 9 -25.73 3.92 5.77
CA LEU A 9 -25.66 4.62 4.49
C LEU A 9 -26.99 5.33 4.21
N ARG A 10 -27.03 6.63 4.49
CA ARG A 10 -28.18 7.48 4.19
C ARG A 10 -28.17 7.84 2.70
N LYS A 11 -29.19 7.41 1.94
CA LYS A 11 -29.43 7.94 0.59
C LYS A 11 -29.63 9.46 0.65
N VAL A 12 -28.94 10.19 -0.23
CA VAL A 12 -29.13 11.64 -0.39
C VAL A 12 -30.57 11.90 -0.80
N ASN A 13 -31.15 13.00 -0.33
CA ASN A 13 -32.40 13.48 -0.89
C ASN A 13 -32.18 13.81 -2.38
N PRO A 14 -32.83 13.09 -3.32
CA PRO A 14 -32.55 13.21 -4.76
C PRO A 14 -32.75 14.63 -5.27
N SER A 15 -33.65 15.41 -4.66
CA SER A 15 -33.92 16.78 -5.06
C SER A 15 -32.73 17.74 -4.88
N VAL A 16 -31.78 17.45 -3.99
CA VAL A 16 -30.57 18.28 -3.79
C VAL A 16 -29.52 18.04 -4.89
N VAL A 17 -29.50 16.82 -5.44
CA VAL A 17 -28.55 16.41 -6.49
C VAL A 17 -29.10 16.74 -7.88
N ASP A 18 -30.42 16.87 -8.02
CA ASP A 18 -31.09 17.17 -9.29
C ASP A 18 -30.85 18.62 -9.76
N ASP A 19 -30.69 19.56 -8.84
CA ASP A 19 -30.47 20.98 -9.15
C ASP A 19 -28.97 21.36 -9.30
N ASP A 20 -28.06 20.39 -9.18
CA ASP A 20 -26.63 20.64 -9.28
C ASP A 20 -26.11 20.56 -10.74
N PRO A 21 -25.46 21.63 -11.24
CA PRO A 21 -24.99 21.70 -12.64
C PRO A 21 -23.85 20.74 -12.96
N PHE A 22 -23.05 20.34 -11.98
CA PHE A 22 -22.01 19.33 -12.14
C PHE A 22 -22.63 17.93 -12.28
N TRP A 23 -23.56 17.56 -11.42
CA TRP A 23 -24.20 16.24 -11.44
C TRP A 23 -25.08 15.99 -12.66
N SER A 24 -25.71 17.04 -13.18
CA SER A 24 -26.47 16.98 -14.43
C SER A 24 -25.62 16.55 -15.64
N VAL A 25 -24.37 17.00 -15.70
CA VAL A 25 -23.44 16.63 -16.78
C VAL A 25 -22.93 15.19 -16.61
N VAL A 26 -22.66 14.78 -15.38
CA VAL A 26 -22.20 13.42 -15.05
C VAL A 26 -23.27 12.38 -15.41
N ARG A 27 -24.52 12.57 -14.98
CA ARG A 27 -25.61 11.62 -15.32
C ARG A 27 -25.91 11.52 -16.81
N ARG A 28 -25.76 12.63 -17.55
CA ARG A 28 -25.93 12.63 -19.02
C ARG A 28 -24.87 11.78 -19.73
N ARG A 29 -23.65 11.71 -19.19
CA ARG A 29 -22.54 10.95 -19.80
C ARG A 29 -22.44 9.53 -19.28
N HIS A 30 -22.87 9.28 -18.04
CA HIS A 30 -22.76 8.00 -17.35
C HIS A 30 -24.06 7.70 -16.59
N PRO A 31 -25.10 7.20 -17.30
CA PRO A 31 -26.40 6.90 -16.69
C PRO A 31 -26.37 5.69 -15.75
N ASP A 32 -25.25 4.98 -15.68
CA ASP A 32 -24.99 3.76 -14.90
C ASP A 32 -24.26 4.01 -13.57
N VAL A 33 -23.95 5.26 -13.23
CA VAL A 33 -23.25 5.62 -12.00
C VAL A 33 -24.25 5.85 -10.86
N ASP A 34 -24.22 4.97 -9.86
CA ASP A 34 -24.93 5.13 -8.59
C ASP A 34 -24.03 5.82 -7.54
N LEU A 35 -24.54 6.88 -6.90
CA LEU A 35 -23.83 7.60 -5.84
C LEU A 35 -24.11 7.00 -4.47
N VAL A 36 -23.05 6.74 -3.71
CA VAL A 36 -23.13 6.40 -2.28
C VAL A 36 -22.43 7.49 -1.49
N LEU A 37 -23.18 8.22 -0.65
CA LEU A 37 -22.58 9.10 0.36
C LEU A 37 -22.20 8.29 1.59
N LEU A 38 -20.95 8.45 2.02
CA LEU A 38 -20.51 8.02 3.34
C LEU A 38 -21.03 9.04 4.37
N PRO A 39 -21.44 8.59 5.56
CA PRO A 39 -21.96 9.50 6.57
C PRO A 39 -20.91 10.55 6.96
N PRO A 40 -21.32 11.81 7.20
CA PRO A 40 -20.43 12.81 7.78
C PRO A 40 -19.98 12.32 9.16
N GLY A 41 -18.74 12.64 9.54
CA GLY A 41 -18.30 12.49 10.93
C GLY A 41 -19.31 13.19 11.85
N SER A 42 -19.59 12.56 12.99
CA SER A 42 -20.65 12.95 13.92
C SER A 42 -20.53 14.43 14.34
N ASP A 43 -21.34 15.30 13.76
CA ASP A 43 -21.73 16.56 14.37
C ASP A 43 -22.76 16.26 15.47
N GLU A 44 -22.30 15.76 16.62
CA GLU A 44 -23.09 15.79 17.85
C GLU A 44 -22.74 17.07 18.64
N PRO A 45 -23.73 17.74 19.24
CA PRO A 45 -23.49 18.99 19.97
C PRO A 45 -22.67 18.76 21.24
N ASP A 46 -21.60 19.53 21.36
CA ASP A 46 -20.63 19.65 22.48
C ASP A 46 -21.11 19.11 23.84
N GLU A 47 -20.65 17.90 24.21
CA GLU A 47 -20.43 17.56 25.62
C GLU A 47 -19.07 18.14 26.04
N PRO A 48 -19.00 19.05 27.03
CA PRO A 48 -17.74 19.64 27.42
C PRO A 48 -16.91 18.63 28.23
N GLY A 49 -15.89 18.04 27.61
CA GLY A 49 -14.79 17.45 28.38
C GLY A 49 -14.18 16.13 27.89
N GLN A 50 -14.22 15.80 26.61
CA GLN A 50 -13.31 14.78 26.07
C GLN A 50 -12.25 15.46 25.20
N PRO A 51 -10.94 15.33 25.51
CA PRO A 51 -9.91 15.87 24.64
C PRO A 51 -10.01 15.16 23.29
N ASP A 52 -10.24 15.95 22.24
CA ASP A 52 -10.17 15.50 20.85
C ASP A 52 -8.93 14.62 20.67
N GLU A 53 -9.12 13.37 20.23
CA GLU A 53 -8.00 12.66 19.63
C GLU A 53 -7.50 13.53 18.47
N PRO A 54 -6.21 13.93 18.46
CA PRO A 54 -5.72 14.83 17.44
C PRO A 54 -5.95 14.19 16.07
N PRO A 55 -6.33 14.98 15.04
CA PRO A 55 -6.41 14.47 13.69
C PRO A 55 -5.07 13.81 13.38
N VAL A 56 -5.10 12.51 13.02
CA VAL A 56 -3.89 11.78 12.64
C VAL A 56 -3.22 12.60 11.55
N ASP A 57 -2.06 13.17 11.85
CA ASP A 57 -1.34 14.01 10.91
C ASP A 57 -1.09 13.15 9.67
N SER A 58 -1.39 13.66 8.48
CA SER A 58 -1.05 12.97 7.22
C SER A 58 0.42 12.53 7.19
N SER A 59 1.30 13.26 7.90
CA SER A 59 2.70 12.88 8.13
C SER A 59 2.85 11.60 8.97
N ASP A 60 2.04 11.41 10.01
CA ASP A 60 2.05 10.22 10.85
C ASP A 60 1.60 8.98 10.08
N ALA A 61 0.57 9.11 9.23
CA ALA A 61 0.13 8.03 8.36
C ALA A 61 1.20 7.62 7.34
N VAL A 62 1.89 8.59 6.73
CA VAL A 62 3.01 8.33 5.81
C VAL A 62 4.14 7.62 6.54
N ARG A 63 4.53 8.11 7.72
CA ARG A 63 5.58 7.50 8.54
C ARG A 63 5.24 6.07 8.94
N ALA A 64 4.00 5.80 9.36
CA ALA A 64 3.55 4.45 9.70
C ALA A 64 3.67 3.47 8.52
N VAL A 65 3.33 3.89 7.30
CA VAL A 65 3.47 3.05 6.11
C VAL A 65 4.94 2.82 5.72
N VAL A 66 5.79 3.84 5.87
CA VAL A 66 7.24 3.72 5.64
C VAL A 66 7.87 2.75 6.65
N GLU A 67 7.52 2.86 7.94
CA GLU A 67 7.97 1.92 8.97
C GLU A 67 7.50 0.50 8.68
N LEU A 68 6.26 0.31 8.24
CA LEU A 68 5.75 -1.01 7.86
C LEU A 68 6.54 -1.62 6.68
N ALA A 69 6.94 -0.81 5.70
CA ALA A 69 7.78 -1.26 4.60
C ALA A 69 9.20 -1.60 5.06
N ARG A 70 9.75 -0.83 6.00
CA ARG A 70 11.06 -1.08 6.63
C ARG A 70 11.04 -2.37 7.47
N GLU A 71 10.01 -2.58 8.27
CA GLU A 71 9.83 -3.81 9.06
C GLU A 71 9.70 -5.04 8.17
N ALA A 72 8.92 -4.93 7.08
CA ALA A 72 8.81 -6.00 6.09
C ALA A 72 10.17 -6.32 5.44
N TRP A 73 10.99 -5.30 5.16
CA TRP A 73 12.35 -5.52 4.68
C TRP A 73 13.21 -6.21 5.74
N ALA A 74 13.22 -5.71 6.97
CA ALA A 74 14.00 -6.26 8.08
C ALA A 74 13.64 -7.73 8.38
N ALA A 75 12.38 -8.13 8.18
CA ALA A 75 11.96 -9.53 8.32
C ALA A 75 12.56 -10.46 7.25
N LEU A 76 12.87 -9.94 6.06
CA LEU A 76 13.43 -10.72 4.95
C LEU A 76 14.96 -10.75 4.95
N VAL A 77 15.62 -9.76 5.57
CA VAL A 77 17.08 -9.64 5.68
C VAL A 77 17.78 -10.93 6.12
N PRO A 78 17.31 -11.67 7.16
CA PRO A 78 17.95 -12.91 7.60
C PRO A 78 17.98 -14.02 6.54
N LEU A 79 17.17 -13.91 5.48
CA LEU A 79 17.12 -14.89 4.39
C LEU A 79 18.18 -14.61 3.31
N LEU A 80 18.87 -13.46 3.36
CA LEU A 80 19.75 -12.98 2.32
C LEU A 80 21.21 -13.38 2.58
N PRO A 81 21.94 -13.86 1.56
CA PRO A 81 23.31 -14.36 1.72
C PRO A 81 24.38 -13.25 1.91
N ASP A 82 24.07 -12.00 1.57
CA ASP A 82 24.94 -10.82 1.78
C ASP A 82 24.08 -9.57 2.03
N ALA A 83 23.95 -9.20 3.31
CA ALA A 83 23.11 -8.11 3.81
C ALA A 83 23.80 -6.74 3.66
N GLY A 84 24.26 -6.42 2.45
CA GLY A 84 24.47 -5.03 2.06
C GLY A 84 23.13 -4.28 2.00
N PRO A 85 23.12 -2.94 2.13
CA PRO A 85 21.88 -2.17 2.18
C PRO A 85 21.04 -2.36 0.91
N PRO A 86 19.70 -2.34 1.01
CA PRO A 86 18.84 -2.37 -0.16
C PRO A 86 18.99 -1.08 -0.98
N GLY A 87 18.61 -1.15 -2.26
CA GLY A 87 18.34 0.05 -3.04
C GLY A 87 16.99 0.63 -2.63
N VAL A 88 16.96 1.83 -2.05
CA VAL A 88 15.73 2.52 -1.67
C VAL A 88 15.54 3.75 -2.54
N ARG A 89 14.33 3.93 -3.07
CA ARG A 89 13.99 5.09 -3.90
C ARG A 89 12.50 5.42 -3.83
N TRP A 90 12.17 6.67 -4.09
CA TRP A 90 10.80 7.09 -4.38
C TRP A 90 10.51 6.99 -5.88
N ALA A 91 9.33 6.49 -6.22
CA ALA A 91 8.82 6.50 -7.59
C ALA A 91 7.55 7.35 -7.67
N SER A 92 7.57 8.39 -8.50
CA SER A 92 6.39 9.22 -8.76
C SER A 92 5.30 8.40 -9.44
N ARG A 93 4.07 8.48 -8.92
CA ARG A 93 2.88 7.81 -9.47
C ARG A 93 1.66 8.68 -9.23
N GLY A 94 1.04 9.13 -10.32
CA GLY A 94 -0.08 10.07 -10.23
C GLY A 94 0.34 11.36 -9.55
N ASP A 95 -0.37 11.72 -8.49
CA ASP A 95 -0.18 12.90 -7.64
C ASP A 95 0.70 12.65 -6.40
N GLY A 96 1.22 11.43 -6.22
CA GLY A 96 2.06 11.08 -5.07
C GLY A 96 3.27 10.23 -5.41
N HIS A 97 3.82 9.57 -4.38
CA HIS A 97 5.03 8.76 -4.51
C HIS A 97 4.88 7.43 -3.79
N ALA A 98 5.38 6.36 -4.40
CA ALA A 98 5.54 5.07 -3.75
C ALA A 98 7.00 4.88 -3.34
N LEU A 99 7.24 4.45 -2.10
CA LEU A 99 8.55 4.01 -1.65
C LEU A 99 8.82 2.63 -2.24
N LEU A 100 10.01 2.44 -2.81
CA LEU A 100 10.48 1.18 -3.37
C LEU A 100 11.76 0.77 -2.67
N ILE A 101 11.76 -0.44 -2.11
CA ILE A 101 12.93 -1.12 -1.57
C ILE A 101 13.22 -2.28 -2.51
N VAL A 102 14.41 -2.31 -3.11
CA VAL A 102 14.79 -3.28 -4.13
C VAL A 102 16.13 -3.91 -3.79
N ARG A 103 16.22 -5.24 -3.95
CA ARG A 103 17.47 -5.98 -3.86
C ARG A 103 17.55 -7.00 -4.97
N SER A 104 18.69 -7.03 -5.65
CA SER A 104 19.02 -8.05 -6.63
C SER A 104 20.13 -8.92 -6.05
N LEU A 105 19.86 -10.22 -5.97
CA LEU A 105 20.82 -11.21 -5.53
C LEU A 105 21.31 -11.94 -6.77
N VAL A 106 22.60 -11.88 -7.03
CA VAL A 106 23.21 -12.69 -8.08
C VAL A 106 23.04 -14.14 -7.68
N ASP A 107 22.32 -14.89 -8.48
CA ASP A 107 22.03 -16.29 -8.23
C ASP A 107 22.71 -17.15 -9.30
N PRO A 108 23.57 -18.11 -8.93
CA PRO A 108 24.14 -19.05 -9.90
C PRO A 108 23.10 -20.02 -10.52
N GLY A 109 21.83 -20.05 -10.07
CA GLY A 109 20.76 -20.72 -10.81
C GLY A 109 19.38 -20.81 -10.14
N ASP A 110 18.34 -21.05 -10.94
CA ASP A 110 16.91 -20.99 -10.57
C ASP A 110 16.50 -21.69 -9.26
N ALA A 111 17.21 -22.75 -8.86
CA ALA A 111 16.91 -23.49 -7.63
C ALA A 111 17.15 -22.67 -6.36
N GLY A 112 18.18 -21.81 -6.35
CA GLY A 112 18.49 -20.93 -5.21
C GLY A 112 17.39 -19.89 -5.00
N GLY A 113 16.97 -19.25 -6.07
CA GLY A 113 15.91 -18.25 -6.10
C GLY A 113 14.57 -18.82 -5.68
N VAL A 114 14.21 -20.00 -6.19
CA VAL A 114 12.97 -20.69 -5.77
C VAL A 114 12.97 -20.98 -4.27
N ASP A 115 14.08 -21.47 -3.73
CA ASP A 115 14.18 -21.75 -2.29
C ASP A 115 14.07 -20.47 -1.45
N LEU A 116 14.72 -19.39 -1.89
CA LEU A 116 14.58 -18.08 -1.26
C LEU A 116 13.13 -17.59 -1.27
N LEU A 117 12.44 -17.67 -2.40
CA LEU A 117 11.03 -17.25 -2.51
C LEU A 117 10.13 -18.10 -1.61
N ARG A 118 10.41 -19.41 -1.45
CA ARG A 118 9.66 -20.27 -0.51
C ARG A 118 9.88 -19.84 0.93
N ARG A 119 11.12 -19.54 1.34
CA ARG A 119 11.40 -19.04 2.70
C ARG A 119 10.76 -17.68 2.95
N ALA A 120 10.81 -16.78 1.96
CA ALA A 120 10.12 -15.50 2.02
C ALA A 120 8.61 -15.67 2.17
N ALA A 121 7.99 -16.62 1.45
CA ALA A 121 6.58 -16.94 1.60
C ALA A 121 6.23 -17.34 3.04
N VAL A 122 7.03 -18.20 3.68
CA VAL A 122 6.81 -18.61 5.08
C VAL A 122 6.89 -17.43 6.04
N VAL A 123 7.87 -16.54 5.87
CA VAL A 123 8.00 -15.34 6.71
C VAL A 123 6.80 -14.42 6.53
N LEU A 124 6.41 -14.14 5.28
CA LEU A 124 5.32 -13.22 4.97
C LEU A 124 3.95 -13.78 5.41
N ASP A 125 3.73 -15.10 5.27
CA ASP A 125 2.53 -15.78 5.79
C ASP A 125 2.45 -15.66 7.32
N GLY A 126 3.57 -15.85 8.02
CA GLY A 126 3.66 -15.66 9.47
C GLY A 126 3.36 -14.22 9.92
N LEU A 127 3.54 -13.23 9.04
CA LEU A 127 3.17 -11.84 9.24
C LEU A 127 1.72 -11.52 8.79
N GLY A 128 0.95 -12.52 8.36
CA GLY A 128 -0.44 -12.35 7.92
C GLY A 128 -0.60 -11.78 6.51
N TRP A 129 0.44 -11.83 5.67
CA TRP A 129 0.35 -11.33 4.30
C TRP A 129 -0.43 -12.29 3.42
N ARG A 130 -1.22 -11.74 2.50
CA ARG A 130 -1.89 -12.53 1.46
C ARG A 130 -0.90 -12.88 0.37
N LEU A 131 -0.65 -14.17 0.18
CA LEU A 131 0.29 -14.69 -0.80
C LEU A 131 -0.38 -15.02 -2.15
N ALA A 132 0.36 -14.78 -3.23
CA ALA A 132 -0.03 -15.12 -4.60
C ALA A 132 1.19 -15.61 -5.39
N PRO A 133 1.58 -16.90 -5.24
CA PRO A 133 2.63 -17.51 -6.05
C PRO A 133 2.17 -17.67 -7.50
N THR A 134 3.03 -17.35 -8.46
CA THR A 134 2.75 -17.35 -9.89
C THR A 134 4.04 -17.51 -10.71
N ARG A 135 3.98 -17.25 -12.02
CA ARG A 135 5.13 -17.17 -12.91
C ARG A 135 5.06 -15.95 -13.82
N ARG A 136 6.21 -15.36 -14.16
CA ARG A 136 6.35 -14.31 -15.17
C ARG A 136 7.38 -14.75 -16.21
N ALA A 137 7.00 -14.77 -17.49
CA ALA A 137 7.85 -15.26 -18.57
C ALA A 137 8.48 -16.66 -18.32
N GLY A 138 7.77 -17.52 -17.58
CA GLY A 138 8.26 -18.86 -17.19
C GLY A 138 9.03 -18.91 -15.86
N HIS A 139 9.42 -17.77 -15.32
CA HIS A 139 10.18 -17.66 -14.08
C HIS A 139 9.28 -17.67 -12.84
N PRO A 140 9.67 -18.35 -11.75
CA PRO A 140 8.97 -18.31 -10.47
C PRO A 140 8.83 -16.88 -9.94
N LEU A 141 7.60 -16.50 -9.60
CA LEU A 141 7.27 -15.20 -9.05
C LEU A 141 6.42 -15.37 -7.79
N LEU A 142 6.78 -14.70 -6.70
CA LEU A 142 5.96 -14.58 -5.51
C LEU A 142 5.46 -13.15 -5.40
N ARG A 143 4.14 -12.97 -5.33
CA ARG A 143 3.52 -11.72 -4.88
C ARG A 143 2.97 -11.90 -3.48
N ALA A 144 3.05 -10.86 -2.67
CA ALA A 144 2.38 -10.82 -1.39
C ALA A 144 1.93 -9.39 -1.07
N THR A 145 0.89 -9.24 -0.24
CA THR A 145 0.42 -7.93 0.20
C THR A 145 -0.21 -8.01 1.59
N ASN A 146 0.01 -6.99 2.41
CA ASN A 146 -0.75 -6.76 3.64
C ASN A 146 -1.84 -5.67 3.49
N GLY A 147 -2.05 -5.18 2.26
CA GLY A 147 -3.03 -4.14 1.94
C GLY A 147 -2.45 -2.72 1.90
N LEU A 148 -1.32 -2.46 2.55
CA LEU A 148 -0.63 -1.16 2.55
C LEU A 148 0.72 -1.23 1.81
N VAL A 149 1.35 -2.39 1.89
CA VAL A 149 2.65 -2.69 1.32
C VAL A 149 2.55 -3.98 0.52
N ASP A 150 3.14 -3.93 -0.67
CA ASP A 150 3.25 -5.05 -1.59
C ASP A 150 4.69 -5.57 -1.61
N PHE A 151 4.81 -6.89 -1.75
CA PHE A 151 6.05 -7.59 -2.00
C PHE A 151 5.97 -8.31 -3.35
N GLU A 152 7.02 -8.22 -4.14
CA GLU A 152 7.21 -8.99 -5.37
C GLU A 152 8.64 -9.58 -5.37
N GLY A 153 8.75 -10.90 -5.47
CA GLY A 153 10.02 -11.62 -5.58
C GLY A 153 10.05 -12.47 -6.86
N GLU A 154 11.03 -12.26 -7.74
CA GLU A 154 11.16 -12.96 -9.02
C GLU A 154 12.51 -13.66 -9.12
N ALA A 155 12.50 -14.98 -9.35
CA ALA A 155 13.71 -15.79 -9.55
C ALA A 155 14.02 -15.90 -11.05
N GLY A 156 14.83 -14.98 -11.55
CA GLY A 156 15.18 -14.86 -12.97
C GLY A 156 16.52 -15.53 -13.34
N PRO A 157 16.85 -15.59 -14.65
CA PRO A 157 18.05 -16.24 -15.16
C PRO A 157 19.27 -15.36 -14.87
N GLY A 158 19.88 -15.58 -13.71
CA GLY A 158 21.09 -14.89 -13.25
C GLY A 158 20.91 -14.00 -12.02
N ALA A 159 19.67 -13.68 -11.66
CA ALA A 159 19.40 -12.96 -10.41
C ALA A 159 18.00 -13.23 -9.86
N THR A 160 17.91 -13.30 -8.54
CA THR A 160 16.63 -13.19 -7.83
C THR A 160 16.44 -11.75 -7.38
N VAL A 161 15.34 -11.13 -7.79
CA VAL A 161 15.01 -9.75 -7.47
C VAL A 161 13.87 -9.72 -6.46
N LEU A 162 14.09 -9.04 -5.33
CA LEU A 162 13.09 -8.79 -4.31
C LEU A 162 12.71 -7.31 -4.33
N ARG A 163 11.42 -7.02 -4.26
CA ARG A 163 10.88 -5.67 -4.25
C ARG A 163 9.79 -5.54 -3.20
N ILE A 164 9.92 -4.53 -2.35
CA ILE A 164 8.85 -4.05 -1.48
C ILE A 164 8.41 -2.69 -2.01
N ALA A 165 7.10 -2.44 -2.03
CA ALA A 165 6.52 -1.21 -2.51
C ALA A 165 5.36 -0.79 -1.62
N THR A 166 5.32 0.49 -1.24
CA THR A 166 4.12 1.07 -0.61
C THR A 166 3.06 1.38 -1.66
N GLY A 167 1.84 1.66 -1.21
CA GLY A 167 0.89 2.46 -1.97
C GLY A 167 1.42 3.86 -2.32
N VAL A 168 0.63 4.63 -3.07
CA VAL A 168 0.94 6.02 -3.39
C VAL A 168 0.69 6.89 -2.16
N LEU A 169 1.71 7.58 -1.69
CA LEU A 169 1.70 8.43 -0.51
C LEU A 169 1.83 9.91 -0.90
N PRO A 170 1.06 10.82 -0.26
CA PRO A 170 1.22 12.27 -0.42
C PRO A 170 2.38 12.76 0.44
N VAL A 171 3.61 12.46 0.01
CA VAL A 171 4.84 12.76 0.76
C VAL A 171 5.55 14.00 0.20
N SER A 172 5.96 14.90 1.10
CA SER A 172 6.68 16.13 0.74
C SER A 172 8.11 15.81 0.29
N GLU A 173 8.76 16.73 -0.42
CA GLU A 173 10.18 16.57 -0.79
C GLU A 173 11.14 16.41 0.39
N PRO A 174 11.07 17.21 1.46
CA PRO A 174 11.96 17.03 2.61
C PRO A 174 11.75 15.67 3.30
N ASP A 175 10.50 15.20 3.43
CA ASP A 175 10.23 13.88 4.03
C ASP A 175 10.80 12.74 3.16
N ARG A 176 10.69 12.86 1.83
CA ARG A 176 11.30 11.88 0.92
C ARG A 176 12.81 11.81 1.11
N ALA A 177 13.48 12.97 1.23
CA ALA A 177 14.93 13.04 1.44
C ALA A 177 15.35 12.41 2.78
N ALA A 178 14.60 12.68 3.86
CA ALA A 178 14.86 12.11 5.18
C ALA A 178 14.79 10.57 5.16
N VAL A 179 13.77 10.00 4.52
CA VAL A 179 13.64 8.53 4.38
C VAL A 179 14.81 7.93 3.59
N LEU A 180 15.28 8.61 2.54
CA LEU A 180 16.42 8.11 1.75
C LEU A 180 17.74 8.17 2.52
N GLU A 181 17.94 9.19 3.35
CA GLU A 181 19.09 9.29 4.23
C GLU A 181 19.08 8.16 5.27
N GLU A 182 17.93 7.94 5.91
CA GLU A 182 17.75 6.87 6.89
C GLU A 182 17.95 5.47 6.29
N ALA A 183 17.47 5.25 5.06
CA ALA A 183 17.58 4.00 4.35
C ALA A 183 19.03 3.50 4.16
N GLY A 184 20.01 4.41 4.18
CA GLY A 184 21.43 4.03 4.18
C GLY A 184 21.85 3.20 5.40
N SER A 185 21.08 3.26 6.49
CA SER A 185 21.30 2.50 7.72
C SER A 185 20.53 1.17 7.79
N TRP A 186 19.60 0.92 6.86
CA TRP A 186 18.77 -0.28 6.89
C TRP A 186 19.61 -1.50 6.51
N ARG A 187 19.72 -2.46 7.43
CA ARG A 187 20.49 -3.70 7.26
C ARG A 187 19.63 -4.91 7.46
#